data_AF-A0A6A5W544-F1
#
_entry.id   AF-A0A6A5W544-F1
#
_cell.length_a   1.000
_cell.length_b   1.000
_cell.length_c   1.000
_cell.angle_alpha   90.00
_cell.angle_beta   90.00
_cell.angle_gamma   90.00
#
_symmetry.space_group_name_H-M   'P 1'
#
loop_
_entity.id
_entity.type
_entity.pdbx_description
1 polymer ?
#
loop_
_entity_poly.entity_id
_entity_poly.type
_entity_poly.pdbx_seq_one_letter_code
_entity_poly.pdbx_strand_id
1 'polypeptide(L)'
;MAEAFGLAAGAINIAQVFTTVVDCFGYVELGRKFGRDFQSDLITLRLLSLRLSRWGSAVRIYDDPKLGNPTTSEYELKLAKETLFQILVLFSDSEKKCKKFRLGASAGDLSTYSSADIKEPTLATLDNKMREMATKRQKGTSLLKKTSWALYDKETLERLVGGISTLLENLEKLYP
;
A
#
# COMPACT_ATOMS: atom_id res chain seq x y z
N MET A 1 10.03 2.89 15.65
CA MET A 1 8.64 3.04 15.15
C MET A 1 8.49 4.25 14.21
N ALA A 2 9.22 5.35 14.40
CA ALA A 2 9.12 6.58 13.58
C ALA A 2 10.02 6.67 12.32
N GLU A 3 10.69 5.59 11.91
CA GLU A 3 11.71 5.65 10.84
C GLU A 3 11.42 4.73 9.65
N ALA A 4 10.21 4.15 9.58
CA ALA A 4 9.82 3.22 8.50
C ALA A 4 10.14 3.77 7.11
N PHE A 5 10.05 5.09 6.93
CA PHE A 5 10.51 5.78 5.72
C PHE A 5 11.02 7.21 6.00
N GLY A 6 11.61 7.46 7.18
CA GLY A 6 12.00 8.80 7.62
C GLY A 6 10.81 9.75 7.89
N LEU A 7 9.59 9.22 7.98
CA LEU A 7 8.36 9.97 8.22
C LEU A 7 8.09 10.03 9.73
N ALA A 8 8.27 11.21 10.33
CA ALA A 8 7.94 11.45 11.73
C ALA A 8 6.41 11.63 11.91
N ALA A 9 5.80 10.84 12.80
CA ALA A 9 4.36 10.85 13.03
C ALA A 9 3.80 12.23 13.48
N GLY A 10 4.63 13.09 14.08
CA GLY A 10 4.22 14.39 14.59
C GLY A 10 3.98 15.47 13.54
N ALA A 11 4.75 15.51 12.45
CA ALA A 11 4.78 16.66 11.54
C ALA A 11 3.91 16.49 10.27
N ILE A 12 3.47 15.26 9.98
CA ILE A 12 2.81 14.92 8.70
C ILE A 12 1.29 14.90 8.90
N ASN A 13 0.52 15.49 7.99
CA ASN A 13 -0.95 15.43 8.07
C ASN A 13 -1.48 14.08 7.56
N ILE A 14 -2.71 13.73 7.93
CA ILE A 14 -3.29 12.41 7.57
C ILE A 14 -3.38 12.18 6.06
N ALA A 15 -3.66 13.23 5.27
CA ALA A 15 -3.76 13.17 3.81
C ALA A 15 -2.43 12.82 3.14
N GLN A 16 -1.31 13.31 3.67
CA GLN A 16 0.03 12.99 3.21
C GLN A 16 0.40 11.54 3.54
N VAL A 17 0.07 11.06 4.76
CA VAL A 17 0.26 9.65 5.14
C VAL A 17 -0.54 8.75 4.20
N PHE A 18 -1.82 9.07 3.98
CA PHE A 18 -2.69 8.35 3.06
C PHE A 18 -2.12 8.27 1.64
N THR A 19 -1.73 9.41 1.07
CA THR A 19 -1.14 9.48 -0.27
C THR A 19 0.09 8.58 -0.36
N THR A 20 0.92 8.62 0.68
CA THR A 20 2.13 7.81 0.76
C THR A 20 1.82 6.32 0.81
N VAL A 21 0.82 5.90 1.59
CA VAL A 21 0.39 4.49 1.66
C VAL A 21 -0.11 4.00 0.30
N VAL A 22 -0.94 4.80 -0.38
CA VAL A 22 -1.48 4.42 -1.69
C VAL A 22 -0.34 4.25 -2.72
N ASP A 23 0.66 5.13 -2.69
CA ASP A 23 1.85 5.05 -3.53
C ASP A 23 2.68 3.79 -3.27
N CYS A 24 2.81 3.34 -2.01
CA CYS A 24 3.54 2.12 -1.67
C CYS A 24 3.06 0.89 -2.44
N PHE A 25 1.76 0.76 -2.72
CA PHE A 25 1.25 -0.33 -3.56
C PHE A 25 1.81 -0.34 -4.98
N GLY A 26 2.16 0.84 -5.51
CA GLY A 26 2.79 0.99 -6.82
C GLY A 26 4.28 0.65 -6.82
N TYR A 27 4.93 0.63 -5.65
CA TYR A 27 6.34 0.32 -5.47
C TYR A 27 6.61 -1.17 -5.17
N VAL A 28 5.58 -1.93 -4.82
CA VAL A 28 5.69 -3.39 -4.62
C VAL A 28 5.75 -4.11 -5.96
N GLU A 29 6.85 -4.82 -6.18
CA GLU A 29 7.03 -5.78 -7.26
C GLU A 29 6.98 -7.22 -6.73
N LEU A 30 6.69 -8.18 -7.60
CA LEU A 30 6.69 -9.61 -7.25
C LEU A 30 7.83 -10.33 -7.98
N GLY A 31 8.62 -11.10 -7.25
CA GLY A 31 9.71 -11.92 -7.78
C GLY A 31 9.18 -13.07 -8.66
N ARG A 32 9.99 -13.55 -9.61
CA ARG A 32 9.61 -14.67 -10.49
C ARG A 32 9.35 -15.98 -9.75
N LYS A 33 9.81 -16.10 -8.50
CA LYS A 33 9.53 -17.24 -7.61
C LYS A 33 8.03 -17.43 -7.32
N PHE A 34 7.21 -16.40 -7.50
CA PHE A 34 5.75 -16.50 -7.38
C PHE A 34 5.10 -17.36 -8.47
N GLY A 35 5.80 -17.63 -9.58
CA GLY A 35 5.37 -18.61 -10.56
C GLY A 35 3.98 -18.32 -11.13
N ARG A 36 3.09 -19.31 -11.08
CA ARG A 36 1.72 -19.19 -11.65
C ARG A 36 0.79 -18.31 -10.81
N ASP A 37 1.09 -18.11 -9.53
CA ASP A 37 0.19 -17.41 -8.60
C ASP A 37 0.38 -15.89 -8.60
N PHE A 38 1.43 -15.39 -9.27
CA PHE A 38 1.79 -13.96 -9.26
C PHE A 38 0.64 -13.06 -9.71
N GLN A 39 -0.21 -13.51 -10.64
CA GLN A 39 -1.32 -12.71 -11.14
C GLN A 39 -2.38 -12.50 -10.06
N SER A 40 -2.78 -13.58 -9.37
CA SER A 40 -3.74 -13.51 -8.26
C SER A 40 -3.20 -12.66 -7.11
N ASP A 41 -1.91 -12.79 -6.83
CA ASP A 41 -1.21 -12.01 -5.81
C ASP A 41 -1.13 -10.53 -6.14
N LEU A 42 -0.80 -10.20 -7.40
CA LEU A 42 -0.80 -8.83 -7.89
C LEU A 42 -2.19 -8.21 -7.82
N ILE A 43 -3.22 -8.92 -8.29
CA ILE A 43 -4.62 -8.44 -8.24
C ILE A 43 -5.07 -8.21 -6.79
N THR A 44 -4.65 -9.05 -5.85
CA THR A 44 -4.95 -8.86 -4.43
C THR A 44 -4.37 -7.54 -3.90
N LEU A 45 -3.11 -7.21 -4.24
CA LEU A 45 -2.52 -5.91 -3.91
C LEU A 45 -3.28 -4.74 -4.55
N ARG A 46 -3.75 -4.89 -5.79
CA ARG A 46 -4.55 -3.84 -6.46
C ARG A 46 -5.92 -3.64 -5.82
N LEU A 47 -6.57 -4.71 -5.39
CA LEU A 47 -7.83 -4.64 -4.66
C LEU A 47 -7.67 -3.91 -3.32
N LEU A 48 -6.58 -4.17 -2.58
CA LEU A 48 -6.29 -3.44 -1.34
C LEU A 48 -6.02 -1.95 -1.58
N SER A 49 -5.26 -1.61 -2.62
CA SER A 49 -5.06 -0.21 -3.02
C SER A 49 -6.39 0.48 -3.36
N LEU A 50 -7.28 -0.21 -4.07
CA LEU A 50 -8.62 0.31 -4.38
C LEU A 50 -9.50 0.47 -3.16
N ARG A 51 -9.47 -0.49 -2.22
CA ARG A 51 -10.20 -0.44 -0.96
C ARG A 51 -9.77 0.78 -0.15
N LEU A 52 -8.47 0.96 0.04
CA LEU A 52 -7.92 2.13 0.73
C LEU A 52 -8.28 3.43 0.01
N SER A 53 -8.09 3.50 -1.32
CA SER A 53 -8.40 4.73 -2.07
C SER A 53 -9.89 5.10 -2.02
N ARG A 54 -10.77 4.11 -1.98
CA ARG A 54 -12.21 4.30 -1.79
C ARG A 54 -12.53 4.84 -0.41
N TRP A 55 -11.94 4.26 0.64
CA TRP A 55 -12.08 4.76 2.00
C TRP A 55 -11.65 6.23 2.09
N GLY A 56 -10.47 6.58 1.57
CA GLY A 56 -9.98 7.97 1.58
C GLY A 56 -10.92 8.94 0.84
N SER A 57 -11.55 8.49 -0.25
CA SER A 57 -12.56 9.26 -0.96
C SER A 57 -13.85 9.42 -0.15
N ALA A 58 -14.32 8.37 0.53
CA ALA A 58 -15.54 8.39 1.33
C ALA A 58 -15.43 9.39 2.49
N VAL A 59 -14.30 9.36 3.20
CA VAL A 59 -14.01 10.27 4.31
C VAL A 59 -13.49 11.65 3.86
N ARG A 60 -13.50 11.93 2.54
CA ARG A 60 -13.02 13.20 1.98
C ARG A 60 -11.63 13.61 2.50
N ILE A 61 -10.70 12.66 2.58
CA ILE A 61 -9.42 12.79 3.31
C ILE A 61 -8.56 14.01 2.94
N TYR A 62 -8.73 14.54 1.73
CA TYR A 62 -8.01 15.72 1.23
C TYR A 62 -8.73 17.05 1.52
N ASP A 63 -10.05 17.01 1.70
CA ASP A 63 -10.90 18.19 1.68
C ASP A 63 -11.55 18.46 3.05
N ASP A 64 -11.60 17.47 3.94
CA ASP A 64 -12.26 17.57 5.24
C ASP A 64 -11.32 17.14 6.39
N PRO A 65 -10.88 18.07 7.27
CA PRO A 65 -10.03 17.74 8.41
C PRO A 65 -10.73 16.85 9.46
N LYS A 66 -12.06 16.74 9.39
CA LYS A 66 -12.89 15.88 10.24
C LYS A 66 -13.30 14.58 9.56
N LEU A 67 -12.66 14.22 8.45
CA LEU A 67 -12.86 12.95 7.76
C LEU A 67 -14.33 12.68 7.37
N GLY A 68 -15.06 13.72 6.96
CA GLY A 68 -16.45 13.62 6.51
C GLY A 68 -17.48 13.58 7.65
N ASN A 69 -17.05 13.55 8.92
CA ASN A 69 -17.94 13.52 10.08
C ASN A 69 -17.63 14.68 11.06
N PRO A 70 -18.50 15.71 11.15
CA PRO A 70 -18.29 16.86 12.03
C PRO A 70 -18.09 16.52 13.52
N THR A 71 -18.60 15.37 13.98
CA THR A 71 -18.48 14.94 15.38
C THR A 71 -17.18 14.17 15.67
N THR A 72 -16.33 13.92 14.66
CA THR A 72 -15.07 13.20 14.86
C THR A 72 -14.16 13.96 15.83
N SER A 73 -13.79 13.28 16.91
CA SER A 73 -12.90 13.77 17.96
C SER A 73 -11.44 13.81 17.49
N GLU A 74 -10.59 14.58 18.19
CA GLU A 74 -9.15 14.59 17.90
C GLU A 74 -8.50 13.22 18.14
N TYR A 75 -9.01 12.46 19.12
CA TYR A 75 -8.55 11.11 19.40
C TYR A 75 -8.81 10.18 18.21
N GLU A 76 -10.00 10.24 17.63
CA GLU A 76 -10.37 9.47 16.44
C GLU A 76 -9.50 9.87 15.23
N LEU A 77 -9.32 11.16 14.96
CA LEU A 77 -8.41 11.61 13.89
C LEU A 77 -6.98 11.08 14.07
N LYS A 78 -6.49 11.10 15.31
CA LYS A 78 -5.17 10.55 15.66
C LYS A 78 -5.13 9.05 15.42
N LEU A 79 -6.15 8.30 15.82
CA LEU A 79 -6.25 6.86 15.62
C LEU A 79 -6.27 6.49 14.13
N ALA A 80 -7.03 7.21 13.31
CA ALA A 80 -7.04 7.03 11.85
C ALA A 80 -5.64 7.25 11.25
N LYS A 81 -4.98 8.34 11.65
CA LYS A 81 -3.62 8.66 11.21
C LYS A 81 -2.60 7.60 11.65
N GLU A 82 -2.65 7.14 12.89
CA GLU A 82 -1.76 6.09 13.41
C GLU A 82 -2.00 4.74 12.72
N THR A 83 -3.25 4.43 12.37
CA THR A 83 -3.59 3.22 11.60
C THR A 83 -2.95 3.26 10.21
N LEU A 84 -3.00 4.40 9.51
CA LEU A 84 -2.31 4.58 8.23
C LEU A 84 -0.79 4.50 8.38
N PHE A 85 -0.23 5.04 9.46
CA PHE A 85 1.20 4.87 9.77
C PHE A 85 1.56 3.40 9.99
N GLN A 86 0.72 2.64 10.69
CA GLN A 86 0.96 1.23 10.89
C GLN A 86 0.96 0.46 9.57
N ILE A 87 0.13 0.85 8.60
CA ILE A 87 0.20 0.31 7.24
C ILE A 87 1.55 0.64 6.57
N LEU A 88 2.07 1.87 6.71
CA LEU A 88 3.41 2.20 6.23
C LEU A 88 4.49 1.35 6.89
N VAL A 89 4.37 1.07 8.18
CA VAL A 89 5.30 0.17 8.88
C VAL A 89 5.31 -1.22 8.25
N LEU A 90 4.14 -1.78 7.89
CA LEU A 90 4.07 -3.07 7.20
C LEU A 90 4.81 -3.06 5.85
N PHE A 91 4.64 -2.01 5.05
CA PHE A 91 5.39 -1.85 3.80
C PHE A 91 6.90 -1.76 4.05
N SER A 92 7.33 -0.93 5.01
CA SER A 92 8.75 -0.79 5.40
C SER A 92 9.35 -2.13 5.85
N ASP A 93 8.62 -2.89 6.65
CA ASP A 93 9.11 -4.18 7.16
C ASP A 93 9.26 -5.18 6.02
N SER A 94 8.33 -5.17 5.04
CA SER A 94 8.48 -5.96 3.82
C SER A 94 9.72 -5.55 3.01
N GLU A 95 9.95 -4.24 2.84
CA GLU A 95 11.12 -3.71 2.12
C GLU A 95 12.42 -4.12 2.81
N LYS A 96 12.49 -4.00 4.14
CA LYS A 96 13.66 -4.41 4.94
C LYS A 96 13.93 -5.91 4.83
N LYS A 97 12.89 -6.75 4.86
CA LYS A 97 13.03 -8.20 4.66
C LYS A 97 13.60 -8.51 3.28
N CYS A 98 13.12 -7.83 2.24
CA CYS A 98 13.63 -7.97 0.87
C CYS A 98 15.07 -7.46 0.70
N LYS A 99 15.44 -6.33 1.32
CA LYS A 99 16.82 -5.82 1.32
C LYS A 99 17.79 -6.83 1.94
N LYS A 100 17.40 -7.47 3.06
CA LYS A 100 18.21 -8.53 3.69
C LYS A 100 18.36 -9.75 2.79
N PHE A 101 17.29 -10.18 2.12
CA PHE A 101 17.34 -11.29 1.17
C PHE A 101 18.32 -11.02 0.02
N ARG A 102 18.32 -9.80 -0.53
CA ARG A 102 19.20 -9.40 -1.64
C ARG A 102 20.69 -9.51 -1.34
N LEU A 103 21.11 -9.41 -0.08
CA LEU A 103 22.52 -9.47 0.30
C LEU A 103 23.16 -10.86 0.07
N GLY A 104 22.34 -11.92 0.02
CA GLY A 104 22.81 -13.30 -0.19
C GLY A 104 22.24 -13.98 -1.44
N ALA A 105 21.51 -13.27 -2.28
CA ALA A 105 20.81 -13.83 -3.43
C ALA A 105 21.61 -13.69 -4.72
N SER A 106 21.50 -14.69 -5.61
CA SER A 106 22.11 -14.63 -6.95
C SER A 106 21.29 -13.74 -7.89
N ALA A 107 21.86 -13.31 -9.03
CA ALA A 107 21.14 -12.48 -9.99
C ALA A 107 19.83 -13.12 -10.51
N GLY A 108 19.79 -14.45 -10.64
CA GLY A 108 18.58 -15.19 -11.06
C GLY A 108 17.46 -15.14 -10.02
N ASP A 109 17.82 -15.17 -8.73
CA ASP A 109 16.89 -15.09 -7.60
C ASP A 109 16.19 -13.72 -7.50
N LEU A 110 16.79 -12.69 -8.09
CA LEU A 110 16.33 -11.30 -8.01
C LEU A 110 15.45 -10.87 -9.19
N SER A 111 15.12 -11.80 -10.08
CA SER A 111 14.23 -11.51 -11.22
C SER A 111 12.80 -11.24 -10.77
N THR A 112 12.14 -10.26 -11.39
CA THR A 112 10.77 -9.83 -11.06
C THR A 112 9.82 -9.97 -12.25
N TYR A 113 8.54 -10.00 -11.93
CA TYR A 113 7.45 -9.80 -12.87
C TYR A 113 7.21 -8.31 -13.09
N SER A 114 6.92 -7.96 -14.34
CA SER A 114 6.41 -6.67 -14.78
C SER A 114 4.93 -6.79 -15.16
N SER A 115 4.24 -5.67 -15.34
CA SER A 115 2.87 -5.67 -15.91
C SER A 115 2.81 -6.33 -17.30
N ALA A 116 3.92 -6.32 -18.06
CA ALA A 116 3.99 -6.99 -19.37
C ALA A 116 4.05 -8.53 -19.26
N ASP A 117 4.37 -9.08 -18.09
CA ASP A 117 4.35 -10.53 -17.86
C ASP A 117 2.92 -11.07 -17.63
N ILE A 118 1.90 -10.20 -17.50
CA ILE A 118 0.49 -10.60 -17.43
C ILE A 118 0.03 -11.06 -18.81
N LYS A 119 0.04 -12.38 -19.01
CA LYS A 119 -0.30 -13.00 -20.30
C LYS A 119 -1.78 -12.92 -20.67
N GLU A 120 -2.66 -12.86 -19.66
CA GLU A 120 -4.09 -12.83 -19.86
C GLU A 120 -4.57 -11.39 -20.12
N PRO A 121 -5.06 -11.05 -21.33
CA PRO A 121 -5.37 -9.67 -21.71
C PRO A 121 -6.44 -9.02 -20.84
N THR A 122 -7.41 -9.82 -20.38
CA THR A 122 -8.48 -9.35 -19.48
C THR A 122 -7.92 -8.92 -18.13
N LEU A 123 -6.98 -9.69 -17.57
CA LEU A 123 -6.30 -9.36 -16.32
C LEU A 123 -5.36 -8.15 -16.48
N ALA A 124 -4.67 -8.01 -17.60
CA ALA A 124 -3.83 -6.84 -17.86
C ALA A 124 -4.67 -5.55 -17.91
N THR A 125 -5.82 -5.61 -18.58
CA THR A 125 -6.79 -4.50 -18.62
C THR A 125 -7.33 -4.17 -17.23
N LEU A 126 -7.62 -5.21 -16.44
CA LEU A 126 -8.09 -5.06 -15.06
C LEU A 126 -7.03 -4.38 -14.17
N ASP A 127 -5.78 -4.84 -14.16
CA ASP A 127 -4.68 -4.23 -13.41
C ASP A 127 -4.53 -2.73 -13.76
N ASN A 128 -4.50 -2.41 -15.05
CA ASN A 128 -4.40 -1.02 -15.52
C ASN A 128 -5.56 -0.16 -15.01
N LYS A 129 -6.80 -0.64 -15.13
CA LYS A 129 -7.99 0.08 -14.67
C LYS A 129 -7.98 0.28 -13.16
N MET A 130 -7.55 -0.73 -12.39
CA MET A 130 -7.45 -0.62 -10.94
C MET A 130 -6.41 0.43 -10.52
N ARG A 131 -5.24 0.43 -11.17
CA ARG A 131 -4.19 1.42 -10.92
C ARG A 131 -4.67 2.83 -11.26
N GLU A 132 -5.29 3.00 -12.43
CA GLU A 132 -5.83 4.30 -12.86
C GLU A 132 -6.89 4.83 -11.89
N MET A 133 -7.81 3.98 -11.43
CA MET A 133 -8.84 4.37 -10.45
C MET A 133 -8.25 4.76 -9.10
N ALA A 134 -7.24 4.03 -8.60
CA ALA A 134 -6.58 4.37 -7.35
C ALA A 134 -5.85 5.72 -7.46
N THR A 135 -5.11 5.93 -8.55
CA THR A 135 -4.40 7.19 -8.82
C THR A 135 -5.34 8.37 -9.02
N LYS A 136 -6.47 8.19 -9.71
CA LYS A 136 -7.49 9.25 -9.89
C LYS A 136 -8.08 9.77 -8.58
N ARG A 137 -8.08 8.94 -7.52
CA ARG A 137 -8.56 9.34 -6.19
C ARG A 137 -7.48 10.02 -5.35
N GLN A 138 -6.21 9.90 -5.74
CA GLN A 138 -5.13 10.62 -5.07
C GLN A 138 -5.09 12.07 -5.57
N LYS A 139 -5.02 13.02 -4.62
CA LYS A 139 -4.87 14.46 -4.91
C LYS A 139 -3.54 15.02 -4.41
N GLY A 140 -2.76 14.23 -3.68
CA GLY A 140 -1.51 14.66 -3.04
C GLY A 140 -0.26 14.14 -3.76
N THR A 141 0.88 14.73 -3.41
CA THR A 141 2.21 14.21 -3.75
C THR A 141 2.74 13.38 -2.59
N SER A 142 3.23 12.17 -2.88
CA SER A 142 3.86 11.33 -1.86
C SER A 142 5.18 11.93 -1.37
N LEU A 143 5.49 11.67 -0.10
CA LEU A 143 6.72 12.09 0.55
C LEU A 143 7.86 11.08 0.34
N LEU A 144 7.57 9.91 -0.22
CA LEU A 144 8.57 8.89 -0.48
C LEU A 144 9.30 9.14 -1.78
N LYS A 145 10.63 8.92 -1.74
CA LYS A 145 11.38 8.70 -2.97
C LYS A 145 10.83 7.44 -3.65
N LYS A 146 10.64 7.52 -4.97
CA LYS A 146 10.19 6.40 -5.81
C LYS A 146 11.25 5.31 -5.85
N THR A 147 11.29 4.44 -4.85
CA THR A 147 12.12 3.24 -4.84
C THR A 147 11.23 2.02 -4.75
N SER A 148 11.12 1.28 -5.85
CA SER A 148 10.45 -0.02 -5.87
C SER A 148 11.25 -1.08 -5.11
N TRP A 149 10.56 -2.05 -4.53
CA TRP A 149 11.16 -3.26 -3.98
C TRP A 149 10.34 -4.47 -4.36
N ALA A 150 11.03 -5.60 -4.51
CA ALA A 150 10.41 -6.84 -4.91
C ALA A 150 10.27 -7.79 -3.72
N LEU A 151 9.08 -8.36 -3.56
CA LEU A 151 8.82 -9.48 -2.66
C LEU A 151 9.25 -10.78 -3.36
N TYR A 152 9.98 -11.65 -2.67
CA TYR A 152 10.54 -12.88 -3.26
C TYR A 152 9.91 -14.17 -2.74
N ASP A 153 9.07 -14.06 -1.70
CA ASP A 153 8.43 -15.20 -1.04
C ASP A 153 6.99 -14.88 -0.67
N LYS A 154 6.16 -15.94 -0.70
CA LYS A 154 4.72 -15.87 -0.46
C LYS A 154 4.38 -15.44 0.97
N GLU A 155 5.15 -15.91 1.96
CA GLU A 155 4.95 -15.59 3.38
C GLU A 155 5.02 -14.08 3.64
N THR A 156 5.99 -13.39 3.06
CA THR A 156 6.13 -11.94 3.17
C THR A 156 4.94 -11.21 2.53
N LEU A 157 4.47 -11.68 1.38
CA LEU A 157 3.29 -11.10 0.75
C LEU A 157 2.03 -11.33 1.59
N GLU A 158 1.78 -12.54 2.05
CA GLU A 158 0.60 -12.89 2.85
C GLU A 158 0.55 -12.11 4.16
N ARG A 159 1.70 -11.93 4.82
CA ARG A 159 1.80 -11.09 6.02
C ARG A 159 1.48 -9.62 5.71
N LEU A 160 1.97 -9.09 4.60
CA LEU A 160 1.70 -7.71 4.17
C LEU A 160 0.21 -7.53 3.86
N VAL A 161 -0.34 -8.39 3.00
CA VAL A 161 -1.75 -8.38 2.57
C VAL A 161 -2.68 -8.55 3.76
N GLY A 162 -2.44 -9.54 4.62
CA GLY A 162 -3.25 -9.81 5.81
C GLY A 162 -3.21 -8.65 6.80
N GLY A 163 -2.03 -8.11 7.09
CA GLY A 163 -1.89 -6.97 7.99
C GLY A 163 -2.62 -5.73 7.48
N ILE A 164 -2.49 -5.40 6.19
CA ILE A 164 -3.20 -4.27 5.58
C ILE A 164 -4.71 -4.50 5.61
N SER A 165 -5.16 -5.71 5.25
CA SER A 165 -6.59 -6.06 5.20
C SER A 165 -7.27 -5.84 6.55
N THR A 166 -6.65 -6.30 7.64
CA THR A 166 -7.14 -6.16 9.01
C THR A 166 -7.17 -4.69 9.44
N LEU A 167 -6.12 -3.92 9.14
CA LEU A 167 -6.08 -2.49 9.48
C LEU A 167 -7.14 -1.69 8.73
N LEU A 168 -7.35 -1.97 7.43
CA LEU A 168 -8.40 -1.34 6.63
C LEU A 168 -9.80 -1.70 7.14
N GLU A 169 -10.03 -2.95 7.52
CA GLU A 169 -11.31 -3.37 8.09
C GLU A 169 -11.65 -2.61 9.38
N ASN A 170 -10.66 -2.46 10.27
CA ASN A 170 -10.86 -1.70 11.50
C ASN A 170 -11.05 -0.20 11.22
N LEU A 171 -10.34 0.35 10.24
CA LEU A 171 -10.48 1.74 9.83
C LEU A 171 -11.87 2.02 9.26
N GLU A 172 -12.39 1.16 8.39
CA GLU A 172 -13.74 1.27 7.81
C GLU A 172 -14.85 1.13 8.86
N LYS A 173 -14.67 0.28 9.89
CA LYS A 173 -15.64 0.15 10.98
C LYS A 173 -15.74 1.41 11.86
N LEU A 174 -14.64 2.15 11.98
CA LEU A 174 -14.57 3.36 12.80
C LEU A 174 -14.99 4.62 12.02
N TYR A 175 -14.79 4.62 10.70
CA TYR A 175 -15.09 5.75 9.81
C TYR A 175 -15.84 5.24 8.57
N PRO A 176 -17.19 5.15 8.64
CA PRO A 176 -18.01 4.64 7.55
C PRO A 176 -18.10 5.60 6.35
#